data_AF-A0A939U865-F1
#
_entry.id   AF-A0A939U865-F1
#
_cell.length_a   1.000
_cell.length_b   1.000
_cell.length_c   1.000
_cell.angle_alpha   90.00
_cell.angle_beta   90.00
_cell.angle_gamma   90.00
#
_symmetry.space_group_name_H-M   'P 1'
#
loop_
_entity.id
_entity.type
_entity.pdbx_description
1 polymer ?
#
loop_
_entity_poly.entity_id
_entity_poly.type
_entity_poly.pdbx_seq_one_letter_code
_entity_poly.pdbx_strand_id
1 'polypeptide(L)' 'MSEEMREMLIKLTKICNRAARNAQEENRRLGIPNVYSINGIMVYEYKGTISMTPPPEWEAFNPAEHAGA' A
#
# COMPACT_ATOMS: atom_id res chain seq x y z
N MET A 1 1.97 1.58 29.47
CA MET A 1 2.59 2.40 28.40
C MET A 1 2.89 3.76 29.00
N SER A 2 4.12 4.26 28.92
CA SER A 2 4.46 5.60 29.43
C SER A 2 3.92 6.69 28.50
N GLU A 3 3.76 7.91 29.02
CA GLU A 3 3.30 9.06 28.22
C GLU A 3 4.28 9.38 27.09
N GLU A 4 5.58 9.28 27.35
CA GLU A 4 6.63 9.49 26.34
C GLU A 4 6.51 8.51 25.16
N MET A 5 6.26 7.22 25.44
CA MET A 5 6.02 6.21 24.40
C MET A 5 4.77 6.54 23.59
N ARG A 6 3.70 7.01 24.24
CA ARG A 6 2.47 7.42 23.58
C ARG A 6 2.70 8.61 22.65
N GLU A 7 3.39 9.65 23.10
CA GLU A 7 3.72 10.82 22.27
C GLU A 7 4.60 10.44 21.07
N MET A 8 5.59 9.58 21.28
CA MET A 8 6.44 9.07 20.22
C MET A 8 5.63 8.32 19.17
N LEU A 9 4.74 7.41 19.59
CA LEU A 9 3.86 6.66 18.68
C LEU A 9 2.97 7.60 17.86
N ILE A 10 2.37 8.63 18.48
CA ILE A 10 1.54 9.61 17.76
C ILE A 10 2.35 10.33 16.67
N LYS A 11 3.59 10.75 16.98
CA LYS A 11 4.47 11.42 16.01
C LYS A 11 4.83 10.48 14.86
N LEU A 12 5.21 9.24 15.16
CA LEU A 12 5.54 8.23 14.16
C LEU A 12 4.34 7.93 13.26
N THR A 13 3.15 7.73 13.83
CA THR A 13 1.92 7.49 13.07
C THR A 13 1.64 8.63 12.09
N LYS A 14 1.81 9.89 12.50
CA LYS A 14 1.62 11.04 11.59
C LYS A 14 2.59 11.03 10.40
N ILE A 15 3.86 10.71 10.65
CA ILE A 15 4.89 10.64 9.61
C ILE A 15 4.58 9.49 8.64
N CYS A 16 4.32 8.29 9.16
CA CYS A 16 3.99 7.12 8.35
C CYS A 16 2.73 7.34 7.52
N ASN A 17 1.69 7.95 8.10
CA ASN A 17 0.46 8.26 7.36
C ASN A 17 0.71 9.23 6.20
N ARG A 18 1.58 10.23 6.40
CA ARG A 18 1.94 11.17 5.33
C ARG A 18 2.74 10.47 4.23
N ALA A 19 3.73 9.66 4.60
CA ALA A 19 4.53 8.90 3.64
C ALA A 19 3.67 7.94 2.82
N ALA A 20 2.75 7.21 3.46
CA ALA A 20 1.82 6.30 2.80
C ALA A 20 0.91 7.02 1.79
N ARG A 21 0.36 8.19 2.16
CA ARG A 21 -0.47 9.00 1.25
C ARG A 21 0.30 9.47 0.02
N ASN A 22 1.52 9.98 0.22
CA ASN A 22 2.37 10.41 -0.89
C ASN A 22 2.69 9.24 -1.84
N ALA A 23 3.00 8.06 -1.29
CA ALA A 23 3.23 6.85 -2.09
C ALA A 23 1.97 6.44 -2.87
N GLN A 24 0.79 6.55 -2.26
CA GLN A 24 -0.47 6.23 -2.92
C GLN A 24 -0.82 7.17 -4.07
N GLU A 25 -0.53 8.46 -3.91
CA GLU A 25 -0.69 9.46 -4.97
C GLU A 25 0.25 9.19 -6.13
N GLU A 26 1.50 8.85 -5.84
CA GLU A 26 2.48 8.51 -6.87
C GLU A 26 2.12 7.21 -7.60
N ASN A 27 1.64 6.19 -6.87
CA ASN A 27 1.12 4.96 -7.45
C ASN A 27 -0.02 5.25 -8.44
N ARG A 28 -0.99 6.12 -8.05
CA ARG A 28 -2.05 6.56 -8.96
C ARG A 28 -1.49 7.25 -10.21
N ARG A 29 -0.49 8.12 -10.05
CA ARG A 29 0.17 8.83 -11.16
C ARG A 29 0.89 7.88 -12.12
N LEU A 30 1.52 6.83 -11.59
CA LEU A 30 2.27 5.84 -12.35
C LEU A 30 1.39 4.71 -12.91
N GLY A 31 0.11 4.65 -12.53
CA GLY A 31 -0.74 3.50 -12.85
C GLY A 31 -0.26 2.22 -12.16
N ILE A 32 0.25 2.34 -10.94
CA ILE A 32 0.56 1.23 -10.04
C ILE A 32 -0.62 1.07 -9.07
N PRO A 33 -1.16 -0.14 -8.89
CA PRO A 33 -2.20 -0.40 -7.89
C PRO A 33 -1.77 -0.08 -6.46
N ASN A 34 -2.66 0.57 -5.70
CA ASN A 34 -2.52 0.63 -4.25
C ASN A 34 -3.13 -0.62 -3.62
N VAL A 35 -2.45 -1.15 -2.60
CA VAL A 35 -2.87 -2.36 -1.89
C VAL A 35 -3.08 -2.04 -0.42
N TYR A 36 -4.22 -2.46 0.10
CA TYR A 36 -4.64 -2.26 1.48
C TYR A 36 -4.95 -3.61 2.12
N SER A 37 -4.71 -3.72 3.44
CA SER A 37 -5.24 -4.81 4.25
C SER A 37 -6.29 -4.20 5.19
N ILE A 38 -7.56 -4.45 4.90
CA ILE A 38 -8.70 -3.94 5.67
C ILE A 38 -9.36 -5.13 6.35
N ASN A 39 -9.30 -5.16 7.68
CA ASN A 39 -9.79 -6.28 8.49
C ASN A 39 -9.23 -7.64 8.05
N GLY A 40 -7.96 -7.67 7.65
CA GLY A 40 -7.28 -8.88 7.15
C GLY A 40 -7.62 -9.23 5.70
N ILE A 41 -8.44 -8.44 5.01
CA ILE A 41 -8.78 -8.65 3.61
C ILE A 41 -7.97 -7.72 2.72
N MET A 42 -7.36 -8.28 1.68
CA MET A 42 -6.64 -7.52 0.67
C MET A 42 -7.62 -6.77 -0.23
N VAL A 43 -7.42 -5.48 -0.36
CA VAL A 43 -8.21 -4.57 -1.20
C VAL A 43 -7.26 -3.80 -2.10
N TYR A 44 -7.63 -3.71 -3.37
CA TYR A 44 -6.83 -3.10 -4.43
C TYR A 44 -7.56 -1.87 -4.96
N GLU A 45 -6.87 -0.75 -5.06
CA GLU A 45 -7.33 0.44 -5.76
C GLU A 45 -6.48 0.59 -7.03
N TYR A 46 -7.14 0.51 -8.18
CA TYR A 46 -6.48 0.60 -9.48
C TYR A 46 -7.36 1.29 -10.53
N LYS A 47 -6.81 2.27 -11.24
CA LYS A 47 -7.52 3.07 -12.27
C LYS A 47 -8.88 3.64 -11.81
N GLY A 48 -8.98 4.01 -10.53
CA GLY A 48 -10.21 4.54 -9.93
C GLY A 48 -11.22 3.48 -9.49
N THR A 49 -10.92 2.20 -9.67
CA THR A 49 -11.74 1.07 -9.21
C THR A 49 -11.18 0.47 -7.93
N ILE A 50 -12.05 0.17 -6.98
CA ILE A 50 -11.71 -0.58 -5.77
C ILE A 50 -12.24 -2.01 -5.90
N SER A 51 -11.38 -3.01 -5.67
CA SER A 51 -11.73 -4.42 -5.81
C SER A 51 -11.03 -5.27 -4.75
N MET A 52 -11.59 -6.45 -4.45
CA MET A 52 -10.95 -7.48 -3.62
C MET A 52 -10.15 -8.48 -4.48
N THR A 53 -10.27 -8.38 -5.79
CA THR A 53 -9.47 -9.13 -6.76
C THR A 53 -8.30 -8.25 -7.20
N PRO A 54 -7.07 -8.80 -7.28
CA PRO A 54 -5.94 -8.08 -7.84
C PRO A 54 -6.23 -7.68 -9.29
N PRO A 55 -5.60 -6.60 -9.80
CA PRO A 55 -5.73 -6.23 -11.20
C PRO A 55 -5.25 -7.36 -12.13
N PRO A 56 -5.94 -7.63 -13.25
CA PRO A 56 -5.62 -8.75 -14.13
C PRO A 56 -4.16 -8.77 -14.60
N GLU A 57 -3.55 -7.60 -14.83
CA GLU A 57 -2.16 -7.50 -15.24
C GLU A 57 -1.14 -7.90 -14.17
N TRP A 58 -1.53 -7.98 -12.89
CA TRP A 58 -0.67 -8.50 -11.82
C TRP A 58 -0.70 -10.02 -11.72
N GLU A 59 -1.75 -10.70 -12.19
CA GLU A 59 -1.76 -12.16 -12.29
C GLU A 59 -0.80 -12.68 -13.37
N ALA A 60 -0.49 -11.84 -14.36
CA ALA A 60 0.52 -12.14 -15.38
C ALA A 60 1.97 -11.93 -14.89
N PHE A 61 2.18 -11.27 -13.75
CA PHE A 61 3.52 -11.04 -13.20
C PHE A 61 3.99 -12.28 -12.44
N ASN A 62 4.87 -13.07 -13.06
CA ASN A 62 5.57 -14.16 -12.39
C ASN A 62 6.90 -13.63 -11.81
N PRO A 63 7.00 -13.38 -10.48
CA PRO A 63 8.23 -12.89 -9.87
C PRO A 63 9.41 -13.86 -10.06
N ALA A 64 9.17 -15.16 -10.25
CA ALA A 64 10.21 -16.14 -10.50
C ALA A 64 10.87 -15.99 -11.89
N GLU A 65 10.19 -15.37 -12.87
CA GLU A 65 10.71 -15.11 -14.21
C GLU A 65 11.54 -13.83 -14.30
N HIS A 66 11.41 -12.94 -13.30
CA HIS A 66 12.06 -11.63 -13.28
C HIS A 66 13.08 -11.45 -12.14
N ALA A 67 13.16 -12.40 -11.22
CA ALA A 67 14.29 -12.54 -10.33
C ALA A 67 15.48 -13.10 -11.12
N GLY A 68 16.20 -12.20 -11.81
CA GLY A 68 17.49 -12.53 -12.39
C GLY A 68 18.43 -13.09 -11.32
N ALA A 69 19.03 -14.24 -11.62
CA ALA A 69 20.14 -14.83 -10.85
C ALA A 69 21.38 -13.93 -10.86
#